data_AF-A0A7X8JFW0-F1
#
_entry.id   AF-A0A7X8JFW0-F1
#
_cell.length_a   1.000
_cell.length_b   1.000
_cell.length_c   1.000
_cell.angle_alpha   90.00
_cell.angle_beta   90.00
_cell.angle_gamma   90.00
#
_symmetry.space_group_name_H-M   'P 1'
#
loop_
_entity.id
_entity.type
_entity.pdbx_description
1 polymer ?
#
loop_
_entity_poly.entity_id
_entity_poly.type
_entity_poly.pdbx_seq_one_letter_code
_entity_poly.pdbx_strand_id
1 'polypeptide(L)'
;MQSKGSVFVFLAILVFPIIAISTNHQIFFGVIAAILTIVSFANIVNIAGGNSFDEQEIDEELEEELEDLVNIDIKMLGAGLSVVCNLIIILFLCYCAFFLENTLLKGITAFAILLQLYFVLVKTKKNSGVFDRNNHKPQIFLASMSNVTVILFTLLNKISRIS
;
A
#
# COMPACT_ATOMS: atom_id res chain seq x y z
N MET A 1 -32.86 -16.65 7.12
CA MET A 1 -31.74 -17.35 7.80
C MET A 1 -30.65 -17.86 6.85
N GLN A 2 -30.91 -18.02 5.54
CA GLN A 2 -29.93 -18.48 4.55
C GLN A 2 -28.85 -17.44 4.19
N SER A 3 -29.15 -16.13 4.26
CA SER A 3 -28.17 -15.07 3.95
C SER A 3 -27.03 -14.96 4.97
N LYS A 4 -27.31 -15.16 6.27
CA LYS A 4 -26.29 -15.08 7.34
C LYS A 4 -25.23 -16.19 7.21
N GLY A 5 -25.63 -17.40 6.82
CA GLY A 5 -24.69 -18.50 6.55
C GLY A 5 -23.85 -18.26 5.30
N SER A 6 -24.46 -17.72 4.24
CA SER A 6 -23.77 -17.39 2.98
C SER A 6 -22.69 -16.31 3.18
N VAL A 7 -23.00 -15.26 3.96
CA VAL A 7 -22.03 -14.19 4.29
C VAL A 7 -20.82 -14.74 5.06
N PHE A 8 -21.02 -15.66 6.00
CA PHE A 8 -19.91 -16.29 6.72
C PHE A 8 -19.01 -17.14 5.82
N VAL A 9 -19.60 -17.89 4.88
CA VAL A 9 -18.83 -18.69 3.90
C VAL A 9 -18.05 -17.77 2.96
N PHE A 10 -18.66 -16.69 2.47
CA PHE A 10 -17.98 -15.69 1.65
C PHE A 10 -16.81 -15.02 2.39
N LEU A 11 -17.04 -14.61 3.64
CA LEU A 11 -15.99 -14.06 4.49
C LEU A 11 -14.86 -15.07 4.72
N ALA A 12 -15.20 -16.34 4.98
CA ALA A 12 -14.21 -17.40 5.18
C ALA A 12 -13.34 -17.63 3.93
N ILE A 13 -13.94 -17.63 2.73
CA ILE A 13 -13.22 -17.76 1.46
C ILE A 13 -12.25 -16.60 1.25
N LEU A 14 -12.58 -15.39 1.70
CA LEU A 14 -11.72 -14.21 1.56
C LEU A 14 -10.61 -14.18 2.63
N VAL A 15 -10.94 -14.54 3.86
CA VAL A 15 -10.01 -14.50 5.01
C VAL A 15 -9.02 -15.67 5.00
N PHE A 16 -9.42 -16.86 4.55
CA PHE A 16 -8.57 -18.05 4.62
C PHE A 16 -7.26 -17.92 3.80
N PRO A 17 -7.27 -17.41 2.55
CA PRO A 17 -6.03 -17.11 1.81
C PRO A 17 -5.13 -16.12 2.55
N ILE A 18 -5.71 -15.10 3.18
CA ILE A 18 -4.95 -14.10 3.94
C ILE A 18 -4.24 -14.76 5.13
N ILE A 19 -4.95 -15.62 5.88
CA ILE A 19 -4.38 -16.38 7.00
C ILE A 19 -3.30 -17.34 6.50
N ALA A 20 -3.58 -18.09 5.42
CA ALA A 20 -2.64 -19.05 4.85
C ALA A 20 -1.33 -18.38 4.41
N ILE A 21 -1.40 -17.24 3.73
CA ILE A 21 -0.24 -16.44 3.33
C ILE A 21 0.51 -15.92 4.58
N SER A 22 -0.22 -15.45 5.60
CA SER A 22 0.36 -14.88 6.82
C SER A 22 1.05 -15.91 7.72
N THR A 23 0.72 -17.21 7.58
CA THR A 23 1.30 -18.28 8.41
C THR A 23 2.77 -18.56 8.07
N ASN A 24 3.18 -18.32 6.83
CA ASN A 24 4.56 -18.51 6.40
C ASN A 24 5.21 -17.15 6.08
N HIS A 25 6.13 -16.72 6.95
CA HIS A 25 6.83 -15.43 6.80
C HIS A 25 7.56 -15.27 5.46
N GLN A 26 7.99 -16.35 4.80
CA GLN A 26 8.61 -16.27 3.48
C GLN A 26 7.59 -16.02 2.37
N ILE A 27 6.45 -16.72 2.41
CA ILE A 27 5.35 -16.53 1.45
C ILE A 27 4.74 -15.14 1.64
N PHE A 28 4.46 -14.76 2.90
CA PHE A 28 3.99 -13.42 3.26
C PHE A 28 4.93 -12.34 2.69
N PHE A 29 6.23 -12.46 2.95
CA PHE A 29 7.22 -11.53 2.40
C PHE A 29 7.19 -11.48 0.87
N GLY A 30 7.17 -12.64 0.20
CA GLY A 30 7.17 -12.71 -1.26
C GLY A 30 5.93 -12.05 -1.88
N VAL A 31 4.75 -12.30 -1.33
CA VAL A 31 3.48 -11.72 -1.81
C VAL A 31 3.48 -10.20 -1.62
N ILE A 32 3.79 -9.72 -0.42
CA ILE A 32 3.80 -8.27 -0.13
C ILE A 32 4.89 -7.56 -0.94
N ALA A 33 6.09 -8.14 -1.07
CA ALA A 33 7.16 -7.61 -1.90
C ALA A 33 6.73 -7.49 -3.37
N ALA A 34 6.08 -8.52 -3.92
CA ALA A 34 5.60 -8.51 -5.30
C ALA A 34 4.54 -7.42 -5.53
N ILE A 35 3.51 -7.37 -4.68
CA ILE A 35 2.46 -6.34 -4.76
C ILE A 35 3.07 -4.94 -4.68
N LEU A 36 3.93 -4.68 -3.70
CA LEU A 36 4.53 -3.36 -3.53
C LEU A 36 5.48 -2.98 -4.64
N THR A 37 6.22 -3.94 -5.20
CA THR A 37 7.09 -3.68 -6.35
C THR A 37 6.26 -3.32 -7.58
N ILE A 38 5.18 -4.06 -7.87
CA ILE A 38 4.28 -3.78 -8.99
C ILE A 38 3.65 -2.39 -8.84
N VAL A 39 3.08 -2.08 -7.67
CA VAL A 39 2.45 -0.78 -7.41
C VAL A 39 3.47 0.36 -7.51
N SER A 40 4.66 0.18 -6.93
CA SER A 40 5.73 1.19 -6.99
C SER A 40 6.19 1.42 -8.43
N PHE A 41 6.40 0.33 -9.19
CA PHE A 41 6.79 0.40 -10.59
C PHE A 41 5.73 1.09 -11.45
N ALA A 42 4.45 0.76 -11.26
CA ALA A 42 3.34 1.43 -11.93
C ALA A 42 3.34 2.94 -11.62
N ASN A 43 3.54 3.33 -10.37
CA ASN A 43 3.64 4.76 -9.99
C ASN A 43 4.83 5.45 -10.68
N ILE A 44 5.99 4.79 -10.74
CA ILE A 44 7.19 5.30 -11.41
C ILE A 44 6.92 5.51 -12.90
N VAL A 45 6.35 4.51 -13.59
CA VAL A 45 6.03 4.57 -15.02
C VAL A 45 4.99 5.66 -15.31
N ASN A 46 3.93 5.75 -14.49
CA ASN A 46 2.90 6.78 -14.67
C ASN A 46 3.47 8.19 -14.52
N ILE A 47 4.31 8.44 -13.50
CA ILE A 47 4.94 9.74 -13.32
C ILE A 47 5.95 10.03 -14.45
N ALA A 48 6.78 9.05 -14.82
CA ALA A 48 7.81 9.20 -15.86
C ALA A 48 7.20 9.39 -17.26
N GLY A 49 6.04 8.79 -17.52
CA GLY A 49 5.28 8.95 -18.75
C GLY A 49 4.51 10.27 -18.85
N GLY A 50 4.54 11.12 -17.80
CA GLY A 50 3.80 12.38 -17.76
C GLY A 50 2.30 12.22 -17.54
N ASN A 51 1.83 11.00 -17.29
CA ASN A 51 0.41 10.73 -17.06
C ASN A 51 -0.04 11.38 -15.73
N SER A 52 -1.29 11.84 -15.70
CA SER A 52 -2.00 12.06 -14.44
C SER A 52 -2.12 10.72 -13.71
N PHE A 53 -2.17 10.78 -12.38
CA PHE A 53 -2.80 9.67 -11.69
C PHE A 53 -4.28 9.78 -12.03
N ASP A 54 -4.75 8.95 -12.97
CA ASP A 54 -6.17 8.83 -13.22
C ASP A 54 -6.80 8.39 -11.90
N GLU A 55 -7.52 9.31 -11.26
CA GLU A 55 -8.54 8.90 -10.32
C GLU A 55 -9.46 8.02 -11.15
N GLN A 56 -9.61 6.75 -10.75
CA GLN A 56 -10.68 5.94 -11.33
C GLN A 56 -11.96 6.71 -10.99
N GLU A 57 -12.47 7.46 -11.96
CA GLU A 57 -13.81 8.03 -11.93
C GLU A 57 -14.74 6.83 -11.86
N ILE A 58 -15.02 6.39 -10.63
CA ILE A 58 -16.23 5.65 -10.35
C ILE A 58 -17.32 6.59 -10.83
N ASP A 59 -18.18 6.10 -11.71
CA ASP A 59 -19.31 6.88 -12.25
C ASP A 59 -19.97 7.64 -11.10
N GLU A 60 -20.04 8.97 -11.19
CA GLU A 60 -20.56 9.82 -10.10
C GLU A 60 -21.97 9.37 -9.69
N GLU A 61 -22.74 8.84 -10.65
CA GLU A 61 -24.06 8.24 -10.43
C GLU A 61 -23.98 6.96 -9.57
N LEU A 62 -22.99 6.10 -9.77
CA LEU A 62 -22.75 4.91 -8.94
C LEU A 62 -22.17 5.27 -7.56
N GLU A 63 -21.36 6.34 -7.47
CA GLU A 63 -20.83 6.84 -6.21
C GLU A 63 -21.97 7.37 -5.33
N GLU A 64 -22.81 8.25 -5.88
CA GLU A 64 -24.01 8.78 -5.18
C GLU A 64 -24.99 7.66 -4.81
N GLU A 65 -25.25 6.71 -5.70
CA GLU A 65 -26.13 5.58 -5.38
C GLU A 65 -25.60 4.74 -4.22
N LEU A 66 -24.29 4.46 -4.15
CA LEU A 66 -23.71 3.73 -3.01
C LEU A 66 -23.71 4.57 -1.72
N GLU A 67 -23.43 5.88 -1.81
CA GLU A 67 -23.46 6.77 -0.66
C GLU A 67 -24.87 6.84 -0.05
N ASP A 68 -25.90 6.92 -0.87
CA ASP A 68 -27.30 6.90 -0.45
C ASP A 68 -27.71 5.53 0.13
N LEU A 69 -27.23 4.43 -0.48
CA LEU A 69 -27.59 3.07 -0.03
C LEU A 69 -26.90 2.66 1.28
N VAL A 70 -25.65 3.09 1.47
CA VAL A 70 -24.78 2.66 2.57
C VAL A 70 -24.66 3.73 3.67
N ASN A 71 -25.05 4.98 3.38
CA ASN A 71 -24.92 6.15 4.28
C ASN A 71 -23.48 6.31 4.79
N ILE A 72 -22.51 5.98 3.94
CA ILE A 72 -21.07 6.07 4.19
C ILE A 72 -20.46 6.91 3.08
N ASP A 73 -19.69 7.94 3.46
CA ASP A 73 -18.89 8.77 2.57
C ASP A 73 -17.76 7.92 1.94
N ILE A 74 -17.88 7.64 0.64
CA ILE A 74 -16.97 6.76 -0.11
C ILE A 74 -15.60 7.40 -0.23
N LYS A 75 -15.55 8.73 -0.36
CA LYS A 75 -14.31 9.51 -0.43
C LYS A 75 -13.54 9.41 0.89
N MET A 76 -14.24 9.51 2.02
CA MET A 76 -13.64 9.35 3.35
C MET A 76 -13.16 7.91 3.59
N LEU A 77 -13.92 6.91 3.12
CA LEU A 77 -13.52 5.50 3.20
C LEU A 77 -12.27 5.23 2.35
N GLY A 78 -12.20 5.77 1.13
CA GLY A 78 -11.04 5.68 0.25
C GLY A 78 -9.79 6.31 0.87
N ALA A 79 -9.92 7.50 1.47
CA ALA A 79 -8.83 8.14 2.21
C ALA A 79 -8.37 7.29 3.41
N GLY A 80 -9.32 6.75 4.19
CA GLY A 80 -9.04 5.87 5.33
C GLY A 80 -8.32 4.59 4.92
N LEU A 81 -8.79 3.90 3.87
CA LEU A 81 -8.14 2.72 3.32
C LEU A 81 -6.73 3.04 2.83
N SER A 82 -6.55 4.18 2.17
CA SER A 82 -5.24 4.65 1.71
C SER A 82 -4.26 4.87 2.87
N VAL A 83 -4.73 5.38 4.02
CA VAL A 83 -3.93 5.52 5.24
C VAL A 83 -3.53 4.13 5.77
N VAL A 84 -4.47 3.20 5.87
CA VAL A 84 -4.20 1.82 6.32
C VAL A 84 -3.15 1.14 5.43
N CYS A 85 -3.25 1.29 4.12
CA CYS A 85 -2.25 0.77 3.18
C CYS A 85 -0.85 1.35 3.45
N ASN A 86 -0.71 2.66 3.69
CA ASN A 86 0.60 3.25 4.00
C ASN A 86 1.15 2.73 5.34
N LEU A 87 0.30 2.47 6.34
CA LEU A 87 0.71 1.87 7.61
C LEU A 87 1.22 0.43 7.41
N ILE A 88 0.55 -0.37 6.58
CA ILE A 88 1.00 -1.72 6.22
C ILE A 88 2.37 -1.65 5.51
N ILE A 89 2.56 -0.68 4.61
CA ILE A 89 3.85 -0.45 3.95
C ILE A 89 4.94 -0.11 4.96
N ILE A 90 4.66 0.77 5.93
CA ILE A 90 5.61 1.12 7.00
C ILE A 90 6.01 -0.13 7.79
N LEU A 91 5.04 -0.94 8.22
CA LEU A 91 5.31 -2.18 8.95
C LEU A 91 6.18 -3.14 8.12
N PHE A 92 5.90 -3.26 6.83
CA PHE A 92 6.68 -4.08 5.92
C PHE A 92 8.11 -3.55 5.72
N LEU A 93 8.30 -2.24 5.60
CA LEU A 93 9.63 -1.64 5.51
C LEU A 93 10.43 -1.83 6.81
N CYS A 94 9.78 -1.71 7.97
CA CYS A 94 10.39 -2.06 9.25
C CYS A 94 10.84 -3.52 9.28
N TYR A 95 10.00 -4.44 8.78
CA TYR A 95 10.37 -5.84 8.63
C TYR A 95 11.61 -6.00 7.74
N CYS A 96 11.64 -5.37 6.56
CA CYS A 96 12.80 -5.39 5.66
C CYS A 96 14.08 -4.87 6.32
N ALA A 97 14.00 -3.83 7.14
CA ALA A 97 15.15 -3.25 7.83
C ALA A 97 15.92 -4.26 8.72
N PHE A 98 15.23 -5.27 9.27
CA PHE A 98 15.86 -6.34 10.06
C PHE A 98 16.73 -7.29 9.21
N PHE A 99 16.42 -7.43 7.92
CA PHE A 99 17.17 -8.29 6.99
C PHE A 99 18.29 -7.55 6.26
N LEU A 100 18.34 -6.22 6.37
CA LEU A 100 19.42 -5.42 5.80
C LEU A 100 20.60 -5.38 6.78
N GLU A 101 21.77 -5.86 6.34
CA GLU A 101 22.98 -5.85 7.17
C GLU A 101 23.67 -4.47 7.16
N ASN A 102 23.67 -3.80 6.01
CA ASN A 102 24.38 -2.53 5.82
C ASN A 102 23.62 -1.35 6.44
N THR A 103 24.30 -0.58 7.29
CA THR A 103 23.76 0.63 7.94
C THR A 103 23.28 1.68 6.94
N LEU A 104 23.91 1.80 5.77
CA LEU A 104 23.46 2.72 4.71
C LEU A 104 22.10 2.32 4.15
N LEU A 105 21.87 1.02 3.95
CA LEU A 105 20.58 0.50 3.47
C LEU A 105 19.48 0.73 4.51
N LYS A 106 19.80 0.58 5.81
CA LYS A 106 18.87 0.95 6.90
C LYS A 106 18.52 2.44 6.88
N GLY A 107 19.48 3.31 6.54
CA GLY A 107 19.22 4.74 6.34
C GLY A 107 18.22 5.00 5.21
N ILE A 108 18.36 4.32 4.07
CA ILE A 108 17.40 4.39 2.95
C ILE A 108 16.03 3.88 3.39
N THR A 109 15.97 2.80 4.18
CA THR A 109 14.70 2.29 4.72
C THR A 109 14.03 3.28 5.67
N ALA A 110 14.81 3.93 6.56
CA ALA A 110 14.28 4.97 7.44
C ALA A 110 13.73 6.16 6.65
N PHE A 111 14.42 6.57 5.59
CA PHE A 111 13.94 7.61 4.68
C PHE A 111 12.63 7.20 3.97
N ALA A 112 12.54 5.97 3.48
CA ALA A 112 11.32 5.44 2.88
C ALA A 112 10.14 5.45 3.88
N ILE A 113 10.38 5.05 5.13
CA ILE A 113 9.37 5.09 6.21
C ILE A 113 8.90 6.52 6.48
N LEU A 114 9.82 7.49 6.54
CA LEU A 114 9.46 8.90 6.74
C LEU A 114 8.57 9.45 5.61
N LEU A 115 8.85 9.09 4.36
CA LEU A 115 8.00 9.47 3.23
C LEU A 115 6.59 8.88 3.34
N GLN A 116 6.46 7.62 3.76
CA GLN A 116 5.14 7.00 3.99
C GLN A 116 4.40 7.66 5.15
N LEU A 117 5.13 8.01 6.22
CA LEU A 117 4.57 8.69 7.38
C LEU A 117 4.09 10.11 7.03
N TYR A 118 4.83 10.82 6.18
CA TYR A 118 4.39 12.10 5.61
C TYR A 118 3.04 11.95 4.89
N PHE A 119 2.86 10.92 4.05
CA PHE A 119 1.57 10.68 3.39
C PHE A 119 0.44 10.39 4.37
N VAL A 120 0.70 9.62 5.44
CA VAL A 120 -0.29 9.39 6.50
C VAL A 120 -0.69 10.71 7.16
N LEU A 121 0.27 11.57 7.51
CA LEU A 121 0.00 12.86 8.15
C LEU A 121 -0.79 13.79 7.25
N VAL A 122 -0.44 13.88 5.96
CA VAL A 122 -1.17 14.71 4.99
C VAL A 122 -2.61 14.21 4.84
N LYS A 123 -2.81 12.89 4.69
CA LYS A 123 -4.15 12.30 4.52
C LYS A 123 -5.04 12.38 5.76
N THR A 124 -4.46 12.44 6.96
CA THR A 124 -5.20 12.49 8.23
C THR A 124 -5.48 13.92 8.70
N LYS A 125 -4.95 14.94 8.01
CA LYS A 125 -5.10 16.34 8.43
C LYS A 125 -6.55 16.79 8.21
N LYS A 126 -7.26 17.10 9.30
CA LYS A 126 -8.69 17.46 9.39
C LYS A 126 -9.15 18.67 8.54
N ASN A 127 -8.25 19.32 7.78
CA ASN A 127 -8.55 20.54 7.02
C ASN A 127 -7.91 20.56 5.62
N SER A 128 -7.34 19.45 5.16
CA SER A 128 -7.03 19.27 3.74
C SER A 128 -8.28 18.71 3.08
N GLY A 129 -8.73 19.31 1.97
CA GLY A 129 -9.71 18.68 1.10
C GLY A 129 -9.24 17.32 0.58
N VAL A 130 -10.01 16.71 -0.32
CA VAL A 130 -9.71 15.42 -0.96
C VAL A 130 -8.23 15.37 -1.37
N PHE A 131 -7.53 14.31 -0.95
CA PHE A 131 -6.08 14.17 -1.19
C PHE A 131 -5.80 14.00 -2.67
N ASP A 132 -5.32 15.05 -3.32
CA ASP A 132 -4.93 15.01 -4.73
C ASP A 132 -3.51 14.42 -4.89
N ARG A 133 -3.42 13.27 -5.56
CA ARG A 133 -2.15 12.58 -5.86
C ARG A 133 -1.25 13.39 -6.80
N ASN A 134 -1.80 14.21 -7.70
CA ASN A 134 -1.02 14.97 -8.66
C ASN A 134 -0.16 16.06 -7.99
N ASN A 135 -0.62 16.64 -6.88
CA ASN A 135 0.14 17.64 -6.13
C ASN A 135 1.35 17.06 -5.39
N HIS A 136 1.43 15.73 -5.28
CA HIS A 136 2.50 15.02 -4.58
C HIS A 136 3.30 14.05 -5.46
N LYS A 137 3.29 14.25 -6.80
CA LYS A 137 4.07 13.47 -7.77
C LYS A 137 5.53 13.24 -7.36
N PRO A 138 6.34 14.26 -7.02
CA PRO A 138 7.75 14.04 -6.71
C PRO A 138 7.95 13.21 -5.43
N GLN A 139 7.10 13.41 -4.41
CA GLN A 139 7.15 12.59 -3.18
C GLN A 139 6.75 11.14 -3.45
N ILE A 140 5.72 10.92 -4.29
CA ILE A 140 5.27 9.57 -4.67
C ILE A 140 6.35 8.86 -5.47
N PHE A 141 7.04 9.56 -6.37
CA PHE A 141 8.16 9.03 -7.13
C PHE A 141 9.29 8.58 -6.21
N LEU A 142 9.74 9.45 -5.30
CA LEU A 142 10.81 9.15 -4.36
C LEU A 142 10.46 8.00 -3.42
N ALA A 143 9.22 7.95 -2.93
CA ALA A 143 8.73 6.86 -2.10
C ALA A 143 8.72 5.54 -2.86
N SER A 144 8.25 5.55 -4.12
CA SER A 144 8.19 4.35 -4.97
C SER A 144 9.59 3.82 -5.31
N MET A 145 10.51 4.72 -5.66
CA MET A 145 11.92 4.37 -5.88
C MET A 145 12.55 3.76 -4.62
N SER A 146 12.36 4.40 -3.47
CA SER A 146 12.92 3.93 -2.20
C SER A 146 12.36 2.57 -1.80
N ASN A 147 11.05 2.35 -1.99
CA ASN A 147 10.40 1.05 -1.75
C ASN A 147 11.03 -0.05 -2.61
N VAL A 148 11.17 0.17 -3.92
CA VAL A 148 11.77 -0.80 -4.85
C VAL A 148 13.22 -1.10 -4.46
N THR A 149 14.00 -0.07 -4.13
CA THR A 149 15.39 -0.24 -3.65
C THR A 149 15.46 -1.11 -2.40
N VAL A 150 14.67 -0.79 -1.37
CA VAL A 150 14.67 -1.54 -0.11
C VAL A 150 14.26 -3.00 -0.34
N ILE A 151 13.22 -3.24 -1.14
CA ILE A 151 12.74 -4.60 -1.45
C ILE A 151 13.80 -5.40 -2.20
N LEU A 152 14.42 -4.83 -3.24
CA LEU A 152 15.43 -5.50 -4.06
C LEU A 152 16.65 -5.90 -3.21
N PHE A 153 17.18 -4.97 -2.40
CA PHE A 153 18.32 -5.26 -1.54
C PHE A 153 17.98 -6.28 -0.43
N THR A 154 16.74 -6.24 0.08
CA THR A 154 16.28 -7.25 1.05
C THR A 154 16.20 -8.63 0.42
N LEU A 155 15.70 -8.74 -0.81
CA LEU A 155 15.67 -10.00 -1.57
C LEU A 155 17.07 -10.55 -1.82
N LEU A 156 18.00 -9.70 -2.28
CA LEU A 156 19.39 -10.09 -2.53
C LEU A 156 20.07 -10.59 -1.26
N ASN A 157 19.92 -9.88 -0.13
CA ASN A 157 20.48 -10.33 1.16
C ASN A 157 19.86 -11.65 1.63
N LYS A 158 18.54 -11.84 1.43
CA LYS A 158 17.87 -13.07 1.82
C LYS A 158 18.34 -14.26 0.99
N ILE A 159 18.54 -14.09 -0.33
CA ILE A 159 19.09 -15.11 -1.22
C ILE A 159 20.55 -15.41 -0.85
N SER A 160 21.38 -14.38 -0.64
CA SER A 160 22.78 -14.54 -0.29
C SER A 160 23.01 -15.25 1.06
N ARG A 161 22.05 -15.21 1.98
CA ARG A 161 22.12 -15.93 3.26
C ARG A 161 21.66 -17.39 3.18
N ILE A 162 20.96 -17.76 2.11
CA ILE A 162 20.46 -19.12 1.87
C ILE A 162 21.45 -19.93 1.04
N SER A 163 22.22 -19.27 0.16
CA SER A 163 23.34 -19.85 -0.59
C SER A 163 24.61 -20.00 0.26
#